data_AF-A0A2A4G1T6-F1
#
_entry.id   AF-A0A2A4G1T6-F1
#
_cell.length_a   1.000
_cell.length_b   1.000
_cell.length_c   1.000
_cell.angle_alpha   90.00
_cell.angle_beta   90.00
_cell.angle_gamma   90.00
#
_symmetry.space_group_name_H-M   'P 1'
#
loop_
_entity.id
_entity.type
_entity.pdbx_description
1 polymer ?
#
loop_
_entity_poly.entity_id
_entity_poly.type
_entity_poly.pdbx_seq_one_letter_code
_entity_poly.pdbx_strand_id
1 'polypeptide(L)'
;LQQANLFFLNHCHADKLVYISDKKDCTWAYPEQNIQAVCEKAKSRFKREIEKVRTFRKGVQFFKGQGHLRESAFMLHQSYELAYRLLEPMVCGSLKVCHSIKNHQAFVLKSISPIKGMFMVESESESALLDILDNAYSAARYSDGFKVSENEIVRLSQKLGHFIKGVKRLHEMQLDRFKETVMNPPNTDQDRPIPLDELKRIKALTKENLVLLNPTGGEDPGHYLNHARIHGYAETFGTLRSMLNVCILALDGQLDLTLDIKDIGTDVKRVLEFGKCLIPFEEGVYLDQMRELISLDVEPNRDRV
;
A
#
# COMPACT_ATOMS: atom_id res chain seq x y z
N LEU A 1 -3.29 -14.61 -9.68
CA LEU A 1 -3.81 -15.86 -9.06
C LEU A 1 -2.81 -17.03 -9.04
N GLN A 2 -2.02 -17.25 -10.09
CA GLN A 2 -1.12 -18.42 -10.26
C GLN A 2 -0.09 -18.70 -9.13
N GLN A 3 0.21 -17.72 -8.25
CA GLN A 3 1.16 -17.89 -7.15
C GLN A 3 0.51 -18.28 -5.80
N ALA A 4 -0.77 -18.64 -5.78
CA ALA A 4 -1.51 -18.94 -4.55
C ALA A 4 -1.47 -17.79 -3.52
N ASN A 5 -1.57 -16.55 -4.01
CA ASN A 5 -1.66 -15.37 -3.13
C ASN A 5 -3.09 -15.28 -2.58
N LEU A 6 -3.24 -15.54 -1.28
CA LEU A 6 -4.51 -15.60 -0.58
C LEU A 6 -5.29 -14.26 -0.63
N PHE A 7 -4.59 -13.12 -0.72
CA PHE A 7 -5.27 -11.83 -0.85
C PHE A 7 -6.12 -11.77 -2.12
N PHE A 8 -5.53 -12.06 -3.28
CA PHE A 8 -6.26 -12.06 -4.55
C PHE A 8 -7.29 -13.19 -4.62
N LEU A 9 -6.99 -14.35 -4.04
CA LEU A 9 -7.95 -15.45 -3.99
C LEU A 9 -9.19 -15.11 -3.16
N ASN A 10 -9.06 -14.37 -2.06
CA ASN A 10 -10.19 -14.00 -1.20
C ASN A 10 -10.97 -12.76 -1.63
N HIS A 11 -10.50 -12.03 -2.65
CA HIS A 11 -11.08 -10.74 -3.04
C HIS A 11 -11.38 -10.62 -4.54
N CYS A 12 -10.68 -11.33 -5.43
CA CYS A 12 -10.91 -11.27 -6.87
C CYS A 12 -11.89 -12.36 -7.32
N HIS A 13 -13.18 -12.12 -7.08
CA HIS A 13 -14.28 -12.99 -7.51
C HIS A 13 -15.08 -12.34 -8.64
N ALA A 14 -15.76 -13.16 -9.45
CA ALA A 14 -16.49 -12.70 -10.63
C ALA A 14 -17.64 -11.72 -10.30
N ASP A 15 -18.29 -11.91 -9.16
CA ASP A 15 -19.35 -11.05 -8.59
C ASP A 15 -18.85 -9.66 -8.16
N LYS A 16 -17.53 -9.44 -8.08
CA LYS A 16 -16.91 -8.18 -7.67
C LYS A 16 -16.20 -7.45 -8.81
N LEU A 17 -16.42 -7.89 -10.05
CA LEU A 17 -15.85 -7.24 -11.22
C LEU A 17 -16.57 -5.91 -11.51
N VAL A 18 -15.85 -4.80 -11.36
CA VAL A 18 -16.37 -3.45 -11.68
C VAL A 18 -16.21 -3.13 -13.17
N TYR A 19 -15.26 -3.78 -13.84
CA TYR A 19 -14.94 -3.56 -15.25
C TYR A 19 -15.00 -4.89 -16.01
N ILE A 20 -15.76 -4.91 -17.10
CA ILE A 20 -15.85 -6.02 -18.04
C ILE A 20 -15.46 -5.48 -19.41
N SER A 21 -14.57 -6.18 -20.09
CA SER A 21 -14.19 -5.83 -21.46
C SER A 21 -15.27 -6.33 -22.43
N ASP A 22 -15.75 -5.47 -23.32
CA ASP A 22 -16.68 -5.86 -24.41
C ASP A 22 -16.06 -6.81 -25.43
N LYS A 23 -14.74 -7.06 -25.34
CA LYS A 23 -14.07 -8.08 -26.14
C LYS A 23 -14.48 -9.47 -25.64
N LYS A 24 -15.21 -10.20 -26.49
CA LYS A 24 -15.69 -11.58 -26.29
C LYS A 24 -14.61 -12.60 -25.88
N ASP A 25 -13.33 -12.27 -26.05
CA ASP A 25 -12.19 -13.16 -25.75
C ASP A 25 -11.58 -12.97 -24.35
N CYS A 26 -12.07 -12.03 -23.54
CA CYS A 26 -11.59 -11.84 -22.17
C CYS A 26 -12.41 -12.66 -21.16
N THR A 27 -12.15 -13.96 -21.09
CA THR A 27 -12.70 -14.81 -20.02
C THR A 27 -11.87 -14.65 -18.75
N TRP A 28 -12.42 -13.96 -17.75
CA TRP A 28 -11.89 -14.01 -16.38
C TRP A 28 -12.04 -15.44 -15.85
N ALA A 29 -10.93 -16.17 -15.71
CA ALA A 29 -10.92 -17.51 -15.14
C ALA A 29 -10.37 -17.46 -13.71
N TYR A 30 -11.28 -17.61 -12.73
CA TYR A 30 -10.88 -17.90 -11.36
C TYR A 30 -10.24 -19.31 -11.31
N PRO A 31 -9.30 -19.61 -10.39
CA PRO A 31 -8.61 -20.90 -10.35
C PRO A 31 -9.53 -21.97 -9.77
N GLU A 32 -10.58 -22.34 -10.51
CA GLU A 32 -11.59 -23.31 -10.04
C GLU A 32 -11.02 -24.73 -9.94
N GLN A 33 -9.91 -25.04 -10.63
CA GLN A 33 -9.59 -26.42 -10.97
C GLN A 33 -8.70 -27.18 -9.97
N ASN A 34 -8.16 -26.56 -8.90
CA ASN A 34 -7.48 -27.32 -7.83
C ASN A 34 -7.29 -26.55 -6.51
N ILE A 35 -8.37 -26.37 -5.76
CA ILE A 35 -8.39 -25.67 -4.47
C ILE A 35 -7.38 -26.27 -3.48
N GLN A 36 -7.30 -27.60 -3.44
CA GLN A 36 -6.41 -28.32 -2.54
C GLN A 36 -4.93 -28.03 -2.87
N ALA A 37 -4.54 -28.10 -4.14
CA ALA A 37 -3.18 -27.77 -4.55
C ALA A 37 -2.84 -26.30 -4.30
N VAL A 38 -3.80 -25.37 -4.48
CA VAL A 38 -3.63 -23.95 -4.15
C VAL A 38 -3.40 -23.77 -2.65
N CYS A 39 -4.20 -24.41 -1.80
CA CYS A 39 -4.05 -24.38 -0.35
C CYS A 39 -2.68 -24.94 0.09
N GLU A 40 -2.28 -26.10 -0.43
CA GLU A 40 -1.00 -26.71 -0.09
C GLU A 40 0.18 -25.86 -0.57
N LYS A 41 0.08 -25.23 -1.75
CA LYS A 41 1.09 -24.28 -2.24
C LYS A 41 1.20 -23.06 -1.33
N ALA A 42 0.08 -22.47 -0.90
CA ALA A 42 0.07 -21.35 0.02
C ALA A 42 0.70 -21.71 1.38
N LYS A 43 0.30 -22.85 1.98
CA LYS A 43 0.87 -23.37 3.23
C LYS A 43 2.37 -23.63 3.12
N SER A 44 2.81 -24.29 2.04
CA SER A 44 4.22 -24.61 1.82
C SER A 44 5.07 -23.35 1.67
N ARG A 45 4.59 -22.36 0.91
CA ARG A 45 5.24 -21.04 0.79
C ARG A 45 5.35 -20.36 2.16
N PHE A 46 4.25 -20.26 2.90
CA PHE A 46 4.27 -19.63 4.22
C PHE A 46 5.22 -20.37 5.17
N LYS A 47 5.19 -21.70 5.18
CA LYS A 47 6.10 -22.54 5.99
C LYS A 47 7.56 -22.24 5.66
N ARG A 48 7.94 -22.18 4.38
CA ARG A 48 9.32 -21.88 3.98
C ARG A 48 9.77 -20.50 4.46
N GLU A 49 8.95 -19.48 4.27
CA GLU A 49 9.33 -18.11 4.65
C GLU A 49 9.31 -17.91 6.17
N ILE A 50 8.37 -18.53 6.91
CA ILE A 50 8.34 -18.42 8.38
C ILE A 50 9.49 -19.16 9.05
N GLU A 51 10.04 -20.22 8.44
CA GLU A 51 11.28 -20.85 8.93
C GLU A 51 12.47 -19.89 8.85
N LYS A 52 12.55 -19.02 7.83
CA LYS A 52 13.60 -17.98 7.77
C LYS A 52 13.50 -17.03 8.97
N VAL A 53 12.29 -16.56 9.28
CA VAL A 53 12.04 -15.73 10.48
C VAL A 53 12.51 -16.44 11.75
N ARG A 54 12.26 -17.76 11.87
CA ARG A 54 12.72 -18.54 13.03
C ARG A 54 14.24 -18.63 13.10
N THR A 55 14.93 -18.78 11.99
CA THR A 55 16.41 -18.79 11.94
C THR A 55 16.98 -17.47 12.45
N PHE A 56 16.50 -16.33 11.96
CA PHE A 56 16.93 -15.01 12.46
C PHE A 56 16.60 -14.83 13.94
N ARG A 57 15.43 -15.28 14.40
CA ARG A 57 15.06 -15.25 15.82
C ARG A 57 15.97 -16.12 16.70
N LYS A 58 16.48 -17.25 16.21
CA LYS A 58 17.51 -18.04 16.91
C LYS A 58 18.82 -17.26 17.01
N GLY A 59 19.20 -16.55 15.93
CA GLY A 59 20.33 -15.62 15.91
C GLY A 59 20.26 -14.56 17.01
N VAL A 60 19.08 -13.98 17.26
CA VAL A 60 18.86 -13.02 18.37
C VAL A 60 19.33 -13.59 19.70
N GLN A 61 18.90 -14.82 20.03
CA GLN A 61 19.23 -15.47 21.31
C GLN A 61 20.71 -15.83 21.39
N PHE A 62 21.29 -16.29 20.29
CA PHE A 62 22.70 -16.63 20.20
C PHE A 62 23.61 -15.42 20.49
N PHE A 63 23.41 -14.31 19.76
CA PHE A 63 24.22 -13.11 19.95
C PHE A 63 23.98 -12.45 21.30
N LYS A 64 22.73 -12.46 21.79
CA LYS A 64 22.40 -11.99 23.14
C LYS A 64 23.20 -12.77 24.20
N GLY A 65 23.24 -14.10 24.11
CA GLY A 65 23.96 -14.95 25.05
C GLY A 65 25.48 -14.74 25.07
N GLN A 66 26.05 -14.17 24.02
CA GLN A 66 27.46 -13.79 23.94
C GLN A 66 27.72 -12.33 24.36
N GLY A 67 26.70 -11.57 24.74
CA GLY A 67 26.81 -10.14 25.03
C GLY A 67 26.91 -9.26 23.78
N HIS A 68 26.77 -9.83 22.58
CA HIS A 68 26.78 -9.13 21.28
C HIS A 68 25.42 -8.49 21.01
N LEU A 69 25.09 -7.44 21.78
CA LEU A 69 23.74 -6.85 21.78
C LEU A 69 23.40 -6.12 20.47
N ARG A 70 24.39 -5.55 19.77
CA ARG A 70 24.18 -4.86 18.48
C ARG A 70 23.75 -5.83 17.39
N GLU A 71 24.46 -6.95 17.29
CA GLU A 71 24.17 -8.06 16.39
C GLU A 71 22.82 -8.69 16.73
N SER A 72 22.50 -8.79 18.02
CA SER A 72 21.17 -9.24 18.47
C SER A 72 20.05 -8.29 18.00
N ALA A 73 20.25 -6.97 18.09
CA ALA A 73 19.30 -5.98 17.58
C ALA A 73 19.16 -6.03 16.05
N PHE A 74 20.27 -6.24 15.33
CA PHE A 74 20.23 -6.43 13.88
C PHE A 74 19.41 -7.66 13.49
N MET A 75 19.61 -8.79 14.19
CA MET A 75 18.82 -10.00 13.97
C MET A 75 17.33 -9.80 14.31
N LEU A 76 17.02 -8.97 15.31
CA LEU A 76 15.64 -8.57 15.62
C LEU A 76 15.01 -7.77 14.48
N HIS A 77 15.71 -6.78 13.95
CA HIS A 77 15.25 -5.99 12.80
C HIS A 77 14.95 -6.90 11.61
N GLN A 78 15.89 -7.76 11.21
CA GLN A 78 15.72 -8.68 10.09
C GLN A 78 14.54 -9.64 10.31
N SER A 79 14.34 -10.11 11.55
CA SER A 79 13.19 -10.95 11.90
C SER A 79 11.87 -10.23 11.72
N TYR A 80 11.78 -8.95 12.13
CA TYR A 80 10.60 -8.12 11.93
C TYR A 80 10.35 -7.84 10.45
N GLU A 81 11.37 -7.43 9.69
CA GLU A 81 11.29 -7.16 8.24
C GLU A 81 10.74 -8.37 7.48
N LEU A 82 11.29 -9.57 7.73
CA LEU A 82 10.82 -10.81 7.12
C LEU A 82 9.38 -11.17 7.52
N ALA A 83 9.01 -10.92 8.78
CA ALA A 83 7.64 -11.14 9.25
C ALA A 83 6.64 -10.16 8.62
N TYR A 84 7.02 -8.89 8.39
CA TYR A 84 6.21 -7.94 7.63
C TYR A 84 6.10 -8.33 6.16
N ARG A 85 7.19 -8.75 5.51
CA ARG A 85 7.17 -9.25 4.12
C ARG A 85 6.32 -10.51 3.95
N LEU A 86 6.08 -11.25 5.03
CA LEU A 86 5.06 -12.32 5.06
C LEU A 86 3.64 -11.75 5.16
N LEU A 87 3.44 -10.76 6.02
CA LEU A 87 2.14 -10.16 6.31
C LEU A 87 1.59 -9.34 5.13
N GLU A 88 2.40 -8.49 4.53
CA GLU A 88 1.98 -7.51 3.51
C GLU A 88 1.25 -8.12 2.31
N PRO A 89 1.76 -9.19 1.65
CA PRO A 89 1.04 -9.77 0.52
C PRO A 89 -0.29 -10.39 0.94
N MET A 90 -0.43 -10.82 2.20
CA MET A 90 -1.65 -11.41 2.72
C MET A 90 -2.74 -10.37 2.98
N VAL A 91 -2.37 -9.14 3.34
CA VAL A 91 -3.32 -8.10 3.77
C VAL A 91 -3.44 -6.93 2.79
N CYS A 92 -2.40 -6.66 1.99
CA CYS A 92 -2.35 -5.57 1.02
C CYS A 92 -2.19 -6.07 -0.43
N GLY A 93 -2.07 -7.38 -0.65
CA GLY A 93 -1.89 -7.99 -1.98
C GLY A 93 -0.52 -7.76 -2.62
N SER A 94 0.30 -6.87 -2.07
CA SER A 94 1.60 -6.45 -2.59
C SER A 94 2.61 -6.28 -1.45
N LEU A 95 3.90 -6.26 -1.80
CA LEU A 95 5.00 -5.99 -0.87
C LEU A 95 5.33 -4.50 -0.86
N LYS A 96 5.67 -3.97 0.31
CA LYS A 96 6.32 -2.66 0.41
C LYS A 96 7.83 -2.84 0.26
N VAL A 97 8.41 -2.24 -0.77
CA VAL A 97 9.87 -2.24 -0.95
C VAL A 97 10.48 -1.16 -0.05
N CYS A 98 10.89 -1.57 1.15
CA CYS A 98 11.71 -0.78 2.08
C CYS A 98 12.41 -1.71 3.08
N HIS A 99 13.20 -1.10 3.98
CA HIS A 99 13.81 -1.78 5.14
C HIS A 99 13.29 -1.23 6.47
N SER A 100 12.69 -0.04 6.50
CA SER A 100 12.16 0.55 7.74
C SER A 100 10.93 -0.23 8.22
N ILE A 101 11.01 -0.73 9.44
CA ILE A 101 9.92 -1.41 10.14
C ILE A 101 8.77 -0.45 10.37
N LYS A 102 9.05 0.83 10.63
CA LYS A 102 8.02 1.89 10.72
C LYS A 102 7.20 2.00 9.44
N ASN A 103 7.86 1.99 8.29
CA ASN A 103 7.19 2.07 6.99
C ASN A 103 6.38 0.80 6.66
N HIS A 104 6.93 -0.39 6.96
CA HIS A 104 6.19 -1.64 6.82
C HIS A 104 4.91 -1.65 7.68
N GLN A 105 5.02 -1.20 8.94
CA GLN A 105 3.88 -1.12 9.85
C GLN A 105 2.82 -0.12 9.34
N ALA A 106 3.23 1.09 8.98
CA ALA A 106 2.32 2.11 8.46
C ALA A 106 1.61 1.66 7.17
N PHE A 107 2.27 0.84 6.35
CA PHE A 107 1.66 0.28 5.14
C PHE A 107 0.54 -0.71 5.47
N VAL A 108 0.80 -1.70 6.35
CA VAL A 108 -0.22 -2.71 6.69
C VAL A 108 -1.38 -2.16 7.52
N LEU A 109 -1.14 -1.14 8.35
CA LEU A 109 -2.18 -0.51 9.18
C LEU A 109 -3.24 0.24 8.36
N LYS A 110 -3.01 0.48 7.07
CA LYS A 110 -4.05 0.98 6.15
C LYS A 110 -5.12 -0.06 5.83
N SER A 111 -4.81 -1.34 6.03
CA SER A 111 -5.68 -2.47 5.62
C SER A 111 -6.17 -3.30 6.79
N ILE A 112 -5.50 -3.26 7.95
CA ILE A 112 -5.86 -4.05 9.13
C ILE A 112 -5.73 -3.24 10.42
N SER A 113 -6.56 -3.57 11.41
CA SER A 113 -6.33 -3.11 12.78
C SER A 113 -4.99 -3.62 13.33
N PRO A 114 -4.35 -2.88 14.27
CA PRO A 114 -3.09 -3.30 14.87
C PRO A 114 -3.18 -4.69 15.50
N ILE A 115 -2.18 -5.54 15.22
CA ILE A 115 -2.04 -6.85 15.87
C ILE A 115 -0.97 -6.80 16.97
N LYS A 116 -1.11 -7.67 17.97
CA LYS A 116 -0.19 -7.73 19.11
C LYS A 116 1.26 -7.93 18.62
N GLY A 117 2.17 -7.10 19.14
CA GLY A 117 3.59 -7.11 18.76
C GLY A 117 3.99 -6.03 17.75
N MET A 118 3.01 -5.36 17.15
CA MET A 118 3.19 -4.04 16.51
C MET A 118 3.45 -2.95 17.56
N PHE A 119 3.93 -1.81 17.09
CA PHE A 119 4.34 -0.66 17.90
C PHE A 119 3.25 0.41 17.91
N MET A 120 2.93 0.93 19.10
CA MET A 120 2.02 2.08 19.23
C MET A 120 2.82 3.37 19.08
N VAL A 121 2.76 4.01 17.91
CA VAL A 121 3.65 5.14 17.57
C VAL A 121 3.37 6.37 18.45
N GLU A 122 2.16 6.48 19.00
CA GLU A 122 1.74 7.54 19.91
C GLU A 122 2.36 7.38 21.31
N SER A 123 2.84 6.18 21.66
CA SER A 123 3.57 5.96 22.91
C SER A 123 5.06 6.22 22.69
N GLU A 124 5.60 7.21 23.38
CA GLU A 124 7.03 7.55 23.33
C GLU A 124 7.92 6.33 23.58
N SER A 125 7.55 5.50 24.56
CA SER A 125 8.30 4.28 24.91
C SER A 125 8.30 3.22 23.80
N GLU A 126 7.24 3.14 23.00
CA GLU A 126 7.11 2.19 21.90
C GLU A 126 7.73 2.74 20.62
N SER A 127 7.61 4.06 20.38
CA SER A 127 8.32 4.75 19.30
C SER A 127 9.83 4.60 19.49
N ALA A 128 10.36 4.80 20.69
CA ALA A 128 11.78 4.63 20.98
C ALA A 128 12.27 3.20 20.69
N LEU A 129 11.48 2.17 21.01
CA LEU A 129 11.80 0.78 20.68
C LEU A 129 11.81 0.53 19.16
N LEU A 130 10.88 1.14 18.43
CA LEU A 130 10.82 1.05 16.97
C LEU A 130 12.03 1.75 16.33
N ASP A 131 12.42 2.92 16.84
CA ASP A 131 13.60 3.65 16.38
C ASP A 131 14.88 2.84 16.64
N ILE A 132 14.99 2.13 17.77
CA ILE A 132 16.10 1.20 18.02
C ILE A 132 16.18 0.12 16.95
N LEU A 133 15.04 -0.47 16.55
CA LEU A 133 15.02 -1.47 15.49
C LEU A 133 15.48 -0.90 14.14
N ASP A 134 14.94 0.24 13.72
CA ASP A 134 15.30 0.85 12.44
C ASP A 134 16.77 1.30 12.43
N ASN A 135 17.26 1.82 13.55
CA ASN A 135 18.67 2.20 13.70
C ASN A 135 19.61 0.99 13.72
N ALA A 136 19.20 -0.15 14.27
CA ALA A 136 20.02 -1.37 14.31
C ALA A 136 20.44 -1.86 12.91
N TYR A 137 19.59 -1.66 11.90
CA TYR A 137 19.90 -1.99 10.50
C TYR A 137 20.99 -1.11 9.89
N SER A 138 20.96 0.20 10.19
CA SER A 138 21.96 1.16 9.71
C SER A 138 23.27 1.09 10.49
N ALA A 139 23.18 0.81 11.79
CA ALA A 139 24.33 0.71 12.70
C ALA A 139 25.30 -0.41 12.31
N ALA A 140 24.79 -1.54 11.81
CA ALA A 140 25.62 -2.64 11.30
C ALA A 140 26.50 -2.24 10.11
N ARG A 141 26.28 -1.07 9.50
CA ARG A 141 27.00 -0.61 8.31
C ARG A 141 27.78 0.68 8.49
N TYR A 142 27.37 1.58 9.40
CA TYR A 142 27.88 2.97 9.38
C TYR A 142 28.08 3.66 10.74
N SER A 143 27.83 3.04 11.90
CA SER A 143 27.84 3.80 13.17
C SER A 143 28.39 3.05 14.39
N ASP A 144 29.45 3.61 14.97
CA ASP A 144 29.99 3.22 16.28
C ASP A 144 29.13 3.72 17.47
N GLY A 145 28.19 4.63 17.22
CA GLY A 145 27.37 5.28 18.26
C GLY A 145 26.13 4.50 18.70
N PHE A 146 25.76 3.43 18.01
CA PHE A 146 24.56 2.66 18.34
C PHE A 146 24.70 1.92 19.67
N LYS A 147 23.77 2.17 20.59
CA LYS A 147 23.69 1.51 21.88
C LYS A 147 22.30 0.92 22.06
N VAL A 148 22.27 -0.30 22.59
CA VAL A 148 21.05 -1.00 22.93
C VAL A 148 21.33 -1.79 24.20
N SER A 149 20.41 -1.73 25.15
CA SER A 149 20.46 -2.44 26.42
C SER A 149 19.90 -3.85 26.29
N GLU A 150 20.31 -4.74 27.19
CA GLU A 150 19.76 -6.09 27.23
C GLU A 150 18.23 -6.09 27.47
N ASN A 151 17.73 -5.15 28.28
CA ASN A 151 16.30 -5.00 28.56
C ASN A 151 15.51 -4.66 27.29
N GLU A 152 16.04 -3.77 26.43
CA GLU A 152 15.41 -3.43 25.14
C GLU A 152 15.38 -4.65 24.21
N ILE A 153 16.48 -5.42 24.13
CA ILE A 153 16.52 -6.69 23.36
C ILE A 153 15.45 -7.67 23.87
N VAL A 154 15.29 -7.81 25.19
CA VAL A 154 14.29 -8.70 25.78
C VAL A 154 12.88 -8.25 25.44
N ARG A 155 12.56 -6.96 25.60
CA ARG A 155 11.25 -6.38 25.26
C ARG A 155 10.93 -6.58 23.78
N LEU A 156 11.86 -6.24 22.89
CA LEU A 156 11.71 -6.43 21.43
C LEU A 156 11.54 -7.90 21.07
N SER A 157 12.29 -8.81 21.70
CA SER A 157 12.16 -10.26 21.48
C SER A 157 10.78 -10.79 21.89
N GLN A 158 10.23 -10.31 23.00
CA GLN A 158 8.88 -10.66 23.44
C GLN A 158 7.82 -10.14 22.45
N LYS A 159 7.93 -8.88 22.04
CA LYS A 159 7.04 -8.29 21.03
C LYS A 159 7.10 -9.03 19.70
N LEU A 160 8.29 -9.36 19.20
CA LEU A 160 8.48 -10.17 17.99
C LEU A 160 7.79 -11.54 18.13
N GLY A 161 7.90 -12.17 19.30
CA GLY A 161 7.21 -13.41 19.61
C GLY A 161 5.69 -13.30 19.48
N HIS A 162 5.09 -12.20 19.93
CA HIS A 162 3.67 -11.92 19.74
C HIS A 162 3.32 -11.61 18.29
N PHE A 163 4.15 -10.82 17.61
CA PHE A 163 3.94 -10.43 16.22
C PHE A 163 3.91 -11.66 15.30
N ILE A 164 4.90 -12.55 15.42
CA ILE A 164 4.96 -13.82 14.67
C ILE A 164 3.71 -14.68 14.93
N LYS A 165 3.22 -14.75 16.18
CA LYS A 165 1.97 -15.47 16.49
C LYS A 165 0.77 -14.83 15.80
N GLY A 166 0.68 -13.50 15.78
CA GLY A 166 -0.36 -12.76 15.07
C GLY A 166 -0.34 -13.01 13.55
N VAL A 167 0.84 -12.97 12.93
CA VAL A 167 1.03 -13.26 11.49
C VAL A 167 0.60 -14.68 11.14
N LYS A 168 0.96 -15.68 11.96
CA LYS A 168 0.51 -17.08 11.78
C LYS A 168 -1.01 -17.22 11.84
N ARG A 169 -1.63 -16.61 12.85
CA ARG A 169 -3.09 -16.63 13.01
C ARG A 169 -3.79 -15.97 11.82
N LEU A 170 -3.29 -14.83 11.35
CA LEU A 170 -3.84 -14.19 10.15
C LEU A 170 -3.73 -15.07 8.92
N HIS A 171 -2.59 -15.76 8.73
CA HIS A 171 -2.43 -16.70 7.63
C HIS A 171 -3.45 -17.86 7.70
N GLU A 172 -3.65 -18.44 8.89
CA GLU A 172 -4.67 -19.49 9.11
C GLU A 172 -6.08 -18.96 8.80
N MET A 173 -6.44 -17.77 9.30
CA MET A 173 -7.72 -17.13 9.00
C MET A 173 -7.93 -16.88 7.50
N GLN A 174 -6.90 -16.42 6.77
CA GLN A 174 -7.00 -16.20 5.32
C GLN A 174 -7.15 -17.52 4.55
N LEU A 175 -6.51 -18.60 5.00
CA LEU A 175 -6.69 -19.94 4.43
C LEU A 175 -8.09 -20.48 4.67
N ASP A 176 -8.62 -20.32 5.88
CA ASP A 176 -9.95 -20.83 6.21
C ASP A 176 -11.03 -20.04 5.48
N ARG A 177 -10.90 -18.71 5.40
CA ARG A 177 -11.76 -17.87 4.55
C ARG A 177 -11.74 -18.31 3.08
N PHE A 178 -10.56 -18.64 2.54
CA PHE A 178 -10.46 -19.14 1.17
C PHE A 178 -11.22 -20.45 1.00
N LYS A 179 -11.04 -21.42 1.92
CA LYS A 179 -11.76 -22.70 1.87
C LYS A 179 -13.26 -22.50 1.99
N GLU A 180 -13.73 -21.68 2.93
CA GLU A 180 -15.15 -21.38 3.12
C GLU A 180 -15.77 -20.76 1.87
N THR A 181 -15.09 -19.77 1.28
CA THR A 181 -15.59 -19.06 0.08
C THR A 181 -15.72 -20.00 -1.12
N VAL A 182 -14.87 -21.03 -1.21
CA VAL A 182 -14.94 -21.99 -2.32
C VAL A 182 -15.84 -23.20 -2.02
N MET A 183 -15.94 -23.63 -0.75
CA MET A 183 -16.83 -24.74 -0.34
C MET A 183 -18.30 -24.31 -0.25
N ASN A 184 -18.54 -23.07 0.15
CA ASN A 184 -19.84 -22.42 0.17
C ASN A 184 -19.75 -21.19 -0.73
N PRO A 185 -19.72 -21.36 -2.07
CA PRO A 185 -19.82 -20.22 -2.95
C PRO A 185 -21.08 -19.45 -2.56
N PRO A 186 -21.03 -18.11 -2.39
CA PRO A 186 -22.22 -17.35 -2.09
C PRO A 186 -23.30 -17.74 -3.09
N ASN A 187 -24.48 -18.15 -2.60
CA ASN A 187 -25.62 -18.47 -3.45
C ASN A 187 -25.74 -17.38 -4.52
N THR A 188 -25.67 -17.78 -5.78
CA THR A 188 -25.71 -16.90 -6.96
C THR A 188 -27.07 -16.22 -7.18
N ASP A 189 -27.85 -16.06 -6.11
CA ASP A 189 -29.20 -15.50 -6.11
C ASP A 189 -29.39 -14.61 -4.86
N GLN A 190 -28.45 -13.71 -4.62
CA GLN A 190 -28.74 -12.44 -3.97
C GLN A 190 -27.91 -11.36 -4.66
N ASP A 191 -28.46 -10.83 -5.74
CA ASP A 191 -28.43 -9.38 -5.94
C ASP A 191 -28.84 -8.75 -4.61
N ARG A 192 -27.87 -8.43 -3.75
CA ARG A 192 -28.09 -7.29 -2.87
C ARG A 192 -28.12 -6.12 -3.84
N PRO A 193 -29.26 -5.44 -4.00
CA PRO A 193 -29.23 -4.19 -4.72
C PRO A 193 -28.23 -3.33 -3.95
N ILE A 194 -27.13 -2.95 -4.59
CA ILE A 194 -26.46 -1.71 -4.24
C ILE A 194 -27.62 -0.70 -4.16
N PRO A 195 -27.85 0.00 -3.03
CA PRO A 195 -28.99 0.89 -2.88
C PRO A 195 -29.05 1.74 -4.13
N LEU A 196 -30.07 1.51 -4.96
CA LEU A 196 -30.09 1.96 -6.34
C LEU A 196 -29.95 3.49 -6.41
N ASP A 197 -30.31 4.17 -5.32
CA ASP A 197 -30.13 5.59 -5.10
C ASP A 197 -28.68 6.02 -4.90
N GLU A 198 -27.84 5.32 -4.12
CA GLU A 198 -26.42 5.70 -3.96
C GLU A 198 -25.63 5.47 -5.24
N LEU A 199 -25.85 4.36 -5.93
CA LEU A 199 -25.21 4.10 -7.22
C LEU A 199 -25.70 5.07 -8.30
N LYS A 200 -26.99 5.46 -8.28
CA LYS A 200 -27.51 6.51 -9.16
C LYS A 200 -26.93 7.87 -8.82
N ARG A 201 -26.74 8.19 -7.54
CA ARG A 201 -26.19 9.47 -7.07
C ARG A 201 -24.70 9.57 -7.40
N ILE A 202 -23.95 8.50 -7.20
CA ILE A 202 -22.56 8.37 -7.66
C ILE A 202 -22.51 8.49 -9.18
N LYS A 203 -23.32 7.73 -9.94
CA LYS A 203 -23.34 7.81 -11.42
C LYS A 203 -23.79 9.19 -11.94
N ALA A 204 -24.70 9.88 -11.26
CA ALA A 204 -25.13 11.24 -11.61
C ALA A 204 -23.99 12.24 -11.37
N LEU A 205 -23.35 12.17 -10.21
CA LEU A 205 -22.16 12.97 -9.88
C LEU A 205 -20.98 12.69 -10.83
N THR A 206 -20.76 11.43 -11.21
CA THR A 206 -19.79 11.01 -12.23
C THR A 206 -20.14 11.55 -13.62
N LYS A 207 -21.41 11.71 -13.96
CA LYS A 207 -21.81 12.24 -15.27
C LYS A 207 -21.66 13.76 -15.34
N GLU A 208 -21.78 14.45 -14.21
CA GLU A 208 -21.71 15.92 -14.13
C GLU A 208 -20.28 16.44 -13.96
N ASN A 209 -19.37 15.72 -13.27
CA ASN A 209 -18.06 16.25 -12.87
C ASN A 209 -16.84 15.44 -13.36
N LEU A 210 -17.03 14.39 -14.17
CA LEU A 210 -15.98 13.43 -14.54
C LEU A 210 -15.64 13.49 -16.04
N VAL A 211 -15.87 14.64 -16.68
CA VAL A 211 -15.69 14.84 -18.13
C VAL A 211 -14.22 14.70 -18.56
N LEU A 212 -13.26 14.96 -17.67
CA LEU A 212 -11.82 14.81 -17.94
C LEU A 212 -11.26 13.39 -17.82
N LEU A 213 -12.10 12.38 -17.52
CA LEU A 213 -11.67 10.97 -17.40
C LEU A 213 -11.80 10.15 -18.70
N ASN A 214 -12.17 10.80 -19.80
CA ASN A 214 -12.01 10.24 -21.14
C ASN A 214 -10.72 10.78 -21.77
N PRO A 215 -9.92 9.96 -22.47
CA PRO A 215 -8.81 10.47 -23.26
C PRO A 215 -9.35 11.52 -24.23
N THR A 216 -8.96 12.78 -24.06
CA THR A 216 -9.26 13.86 -25.02
C THR A 216 -8.46 13.61 -26.29
N GLY A 217 -9.01 12.78 -27.16
CA GLY A 217 -8.58 12.64 -28.54
C GLY A 217 -9.41 13.57 -29.41
N GLY A 218 -8.93 14.79 -29.65
CA GLY A 218 -9.57 15.72 -30.58
C GLY A 218 -9.29 17.19 -30.28
N GLU A 219 -9.40 18.02 -31.30
CA GLU A 219 -9.45 19.48 -31.20
C GLU A 219 -10.82 19.89 -30.64
N ASP A 220 -10.97 19.85 -29.31
CA ASP A 220 -12.14 20.43 -28.66
C ASP A 220 -11.88 21.93 -28.43
N PRO A 221 -12.78 22.85 -28.84
CA PRO A 221 -12.54 24.28 -28.71
C PRO A 221 -12.66 24.66 -27.23
N GLY A 222 -11.51 24.74 -26.54
CA GLY A 222 -11.43 25.19 -25.15
C GLY A 222 -10.31 24.55 -24.33
N HIS A 223 -9.73 23.43 -24.78
CA HIS A 223 -8.66 22.75 -24.04
C HIS A 223 -7.35 22.69 -24.84
N TYR A 224 -6.35 23.40 -24.36
CA TYR A 224 -5.05 23.66 -25.00
C TYR A 224 -4.05 22.50 -24.90
N LEU A 225 -4.50 21.26 -25.15
CA LEU A 225 -3.67 20.05 -25.04
C LEU A 225 -3.33 19.45 -26.41
N ASN A 226 -2.90 20.28 -27.37
CA ASN A 226 -2.45 19.77 -28.67
C ASN A 226 -1.17 18.89 -28.58
N HIS A 227 -0.42 18.95 -27.46
CA HIS A 227 0.91 18.34 -27.36
C HIS A 227 1.19 17.50 -26.10
N ALA A 228 0.31 17.51 -25.09
CA ALA A 228 0.48 16.67 -23.91
C ALA A 228 -0.72 15.73 -23.79
N ARG A 229 -0.46 14.43 -23.94
CA ARG A 229 -1.45 13.38 -23.71
C ARG A 229 -1.31 12.96 -22.25
N ILE A 230 -2.37 13.13 -21.47
CA ILE A 230 -2.40 12.76 -20.06
C ILE A 230 -3.47 11.68 -19.91
N HIS A 231 -3.08 10.51 -19.43
CA HIS A 231 -3.93 9.33 -19.36
C HIS A 231 -4.52 9.09 -17.97
N GLY A 232 -4.26 9.97 -17.00
CA GLY A 232 -4.91 9.99 -15.70
C GLY A 232 -4.20 10.82 -14.63
N TYR A 233 -4.83 10.98 -13.47
CA TYR A 233 -4.36 11.86 -12.39
C TYR A 233 -2.93 11.61 -11.91
N ALA A 234 -2.50 10.35 -11.82
CA ALA A 234 -1.13 10.05 -11.42
C ALA A 234 -0.10 10.63 -12.40
N GLU A 235 -0.40 10.59 -13.69
CA GLU A 235 0.42 11.18 -14.74
C GLU A 235 0.29 12.71 -14.76
N THR A 236 -0.92 13.25 -14.56
CA THR A 236 -1.14 14.71 -14.40
C THR A 236 -0.30 15.28 -13.26
N PHE A 237 -0.39 14.70 -12.06
CA PHE A 237 0.34 15.15 -10.88
C PHE A 237 1.85 14.90 -11.02
N GLY A 238 2.25 13.79 -11.64
CA GLY A 238 3.65 13.53 -11.98
C GLY A 238 4.23 14.59 -12.93
N THR A 239 3.44 15.01 -13.91
CA THR A 239 3.78 16.02 -14.91
C THR A 239 3.89 17.41 -14.25
N LEU A 240 2.88 17.81 -13.47
CA LEU A 240 2.89 19.05 -12.68
C LEU A 240 4.11 19.13 -11.74
N ARG A 241 4.39 18.04 -11.02
CA ARG A 241 5.56 17.96 -10.13
C ARG A 241 6.87 18.15 -10.90
N SER A 242 6.98 17.54 -12.07
CA SER A 242 8.19 17.62 -12.89
C SER A 242 8.37 19.03 -13.47
N MET A 243 7.29 19.68 -13.92
CA MET A 243 7.30 21.08 -14.37
C MET A 243 7.74 22.04 -13.28
N LEU A 244 7.20 21.90 -12.07
CA LEU A 244 7.59 22.72 -10.91
C LEU A 244 9.08 22.53 -10.57
N ASN A 245 9.56 21.28 -10.57
CA ASN A 245 10.97 20.99 -10.33
C ASN A 245 11.89 21.65 -11.37
N VAL A 246 11.54 21.60 -12.65
CA VAL A 246 12.33 22.25 -13.72
C VAL A 246 12.33 23.78 -13.53
N CYS A 247 11.19 24.38 -13.16
CA CYS A 247 11.13 25.81 -12.88
C CYS A 247 12.01 26.20 -11.68
N ILE A 248 12.01 25.40 -10.61
CA ILE A 248 12.87 25.63 -9.44
C ILE A 248 14.35 25.55 -9.83
N LEU A 249 14.75 24.49 -10.55
CA LEU A 249 16.14 24.31 -10.98
C LEU A 249 16.62 25.45 -11.90
N ALA A 250 15.75 25.92 -12.80
CA ALA A 250 16.06 27.05 -13.69
C ALA A 250 16.23 28.36 -12.92
N LEU A 251 15.42 28.61 -11.88
CA LEU A 251 15.51 29.80 -11.03
C LEU A 251 16.71 29.74 -10.06
N ASP A 252 17.09 28.55 -9.59
CA ASP A 252 18.25 28.32 -8.72
C ASP A 252 19.59 28.35 -9.48
N GLY A 253 19.56 28.57 -10.81
CA GLY A 253 20.76 28.61 -11.66
C GLY A 253 21.44 27.25 -11.83
N GLN A 254 20.79 26.16 -11.41
CA GLN A 254 21.25 24.80 -11.61
C GLN A 254 20.82 24.30 -12.99
N LEU A 255 21.40 24.91 -14.03
CA LEU A 255 21.11 24.59 -15.42
C LEU A 255 21.94 23.39 -15.87
N ASP A 256 21.28 22.31 -16.27
CA ASP A 256 21.90 21.24 -17.03
C ASP A 256 22.18 21.76 -18.46
N LEU A 257 23.39 21.50 -19.00
CA LEU A 257 23.90 22.04 -20.28
C LEU A 257 23.14 21.55 -21.52
N THR A 258 22.11 20.74 -21.33
CA THR A 258 21.30 20.11 -22.38
C THR A 258 19.97 20.83 -22.65
N LEU A 259 19.63 21.87 -21.88
CA LEU A 259 18.35 22.58 -21.97
C LEU A 259 18.51 23.92 -22.72
N ASP A 260 17.81 24.08 -23.84
CA ASP A 260 17.73 25.33 -24.63
C ASP A 260 16.81 26.34 -23.92
N ILE A 261 17.29 26.92 -22.82
CA ILE A 261 16.59 27.97 -22.07
C ILE A 261 17.13 29.33 -22.56
N LYS A 262 16.27 30.10 -23.22
CA LYS A 262 16.67 31.37 -23.85
C LYS A 262 16.51 32.53 -22.89
N ASP A 263 15.39 32.56 -22.17
CA ASP A 263 15.09 33.55 -21.16
C ASP A 263 14.38 32.88 -19.99
N ILE A 264 15.11 32.70 -18.89
CA ILE A 264 14.65 31.96 -17.70
C ILE A 264 13.30 32.52 -17.21
N GLY A 265 13.14 33.85 -17.17
CA GLY A 265 11.92 34.49 -16.71
C GLY A 265 10.70 34.17 -17.60
N THR A 266 10.85 34.30 -18.91
CA THR A 266 9.78 34.03 -19.87
C THR A 266 9.48 32.54 -20.00
N ASP A 267 10.49 31.68 -19.98
CA ASP A 267 10.32 30.24 -20.13
C ASP A 267 9.70 29.61 -18.87
N VAL A 268 10.14 30.00 -17.67
CA VAL A 268 9.50 29.59 -16.40
C VAL A 268 8.04 30.06 -16.36
N LYS A 269 7.77 31.31 -16.75
CA LYS A 269 6.40 31.84 -16.80
C LYS A 269 5.50 31.00 -17.71
N ARG A 270 5.97 30.66 -18.92
CA ARG A 270 5.20 29.82 -19.87
C ARG A 270 4.92 28.42 -19.32
N VAL A 271 5.91 27.80 -18.67
CA VAL A 271 5.75 26.47 -18.06
C VAL A 271 4.76 26.51 -16.90
N LEU A 272 4.78 27.56 -16.07
CA LEU A 272 3.81 27.74 -14.99
C LEU A 272 2.41 28.06 -15.50
N GLU A 273 2.27 28.86 -16.55
CA GLU A 273 0.98 29.11 -17.21
C GLU A 273 0.40 27.81 -17.79
N PHE A 274 1.24 26.97 -18.40
CA PHE A 274 0.84 25.64 -18.86
C PHE A 274 0.45 24.72 -17.69
N GLY A 275 1.25 24.69 -16.62
CA GLY A 275 0.96 23.93 -15.41
C GLY A 275 -0.36 24.36 -14.75
N LYS A 276 -0.67 25.67 -14.74
CA LYS A 276 -1.96 26.18 -14.26
C LYS A 276 -3.13 25.60 -15.05
N CYS A 277 -3.00 25.44 -16.37
CA CYS A 277 -4.02 24.84 -17.21
C CYS A 277 -4.18 23.31 -17.00
N LEU A 278 -3.20 22.66 -16.38
CA LEU A 278 -3.24 21.23 -16.06
C LEU A 278 -3.87 20.91 -14.70
N ILE A 279 -4.14 21.92 -13.86
CA ILE A 279 -4.74 21.73 -12.54
C ILE A 279 -6.26 21.60 -12.70
N PRO A 280 -6.86 20.44 -12.42
CA PRO A 280 -8.29 20.21 -12.58
C PRO A 280 -9.00 20.68 -11.30
N PHE A 281 -9.31 21.98 -11.23
CA PHE A 281 -9.82 22.62 -10.02
C PHE A 281 -11.23 22.13 -9.68
N GLU A 282 -12.10 22.04 -10.69
CA GLU A 282 -13.46 21.56 -10.59
C GLU A 282 -13.50 20.11 -10.06
N GLU A 283 -12.58 19.27 -10.52
CA GLU A 283 -12.46 17.89 -10.05
C GLU A 283 -11.85 17.79 -8.65
N GLY A 284 -11.00 18.75 -8.26
CA GLY A 284 -10.54 18.88 -6.87
C GLY A 284 -11.71 19.10 -5.91
N VAL A 285 -12.64 20.00 -6.26
CA VAL A 285 -13.87 20.25 -5.50
C VAL A 285 -14.74 19.00 -5.43
N TYR A 286 -14.87 18.27 -6.54
CA TYR A 286 -15.59 17.01 -6.58
C TYR A 286 -14.96 15.94 -5.67
N LEU A 287 -13.63 15.79 -5.67
CA LEU A 287 -12.93 14.83 -4.83
C LEU A 287 -13.11 15.14 -3.33
N ASP A 288 -13.15 16.41 -2.96
CA ASP A 288 -13.48 16.82 -1.58
C ASP A 288 -14.93 16.48 -1.22
N GLN A 289 -15.90 16.72 -2.11
CA GLN A 289 -17.29 16.32 -1.91
C GLN A 289 -17.44 14.79 -1.78
N MET A 290 -16.71 14.01 -2.59
CA MET A 290 -16.69 12.55 -2.46
C MET A 290 -16.09 12.12 -1.12
N ARG A 291 -14.99 12.74 -0.68
CA ARG A 291 -14.35 12.45 0.60
C ARG A 291 -15.32 12.68 1.77
N GLU A 292 -16.10 13.75 1.74
CA GLU A 292 -17.11 14.04 2.75
C GLU A 292 -18.22 12.97 2.78
N LEU A 293 -18.73 12.58 1.61
CA LEU A 293 -19.74 11.52 1.50
C LEU A 293 -19.24 10.16 2.03
N ILE A 294 -18.02 9.77 1.67
CA ILE A 294 -17.39 8.53 2.15
C ILE A 294 -17.15 8.59 3.66
N SER A 295 -16.90 9.78 4.23
CA SER A 295 -16.66 9.95 5.66
C SER A 295 -17.94 9.91 6.50
N LEU A 296 -19.09 10.32 5.92
CA LEU A 296 -20.40 10.28 6.57
C LEU A 296 -20.93 8.84 6.77
N ASP A 297 -20.54 7.90 5.91
CA ASP A 297 -20.88 6.47 6.06
C ASP A 297 -20.07 5.74 7.14
N VAL A 298 -19.06 6.39 7.74
CA VAL A 298 -18.14 5.79 8.71
C VAL A 298 -18.50 6.13 10.17
N GLU A 299 -19.45 7.03 10.44
CA GLU A 299 -19.96 7.20 11.80
C GLU A 299 -20.88 6.03 12.19
N PRO A 300 -20.50 5.18 13.18
CA PRO A 300 -21.40 4.14 13.64
C PRO A 300 -22.54 4.82 14.38
N ASN A 301 -23.75 4.49 13.92
CA ASN A 301 -25.06 4.70 14.53
C ASN A 301 -25.03 4.54 16.07
N ARG A 302 -24.56 5.57 16.78
CA ARG A 302 -24.77 5.77 18.21
C ARG A 302 -26.13 6.44 18.32
N ASP A 303 -27.18 5.63 18.23
CA ASP A 303 -28.50 5.89 18.84
C ASP A 303 -29.47 4.81 18.34
N ARG A 304 -29.30 3.58 18.85
CA ARG A 304 -30.42 2.64 19.05
C ARG A 304 -30.19 1.89 20.35
N VAL A 305 -30.99 2.32 21.34
CA VAL A 305 -31.35 1.75 22.66
C VAL A 305 -30.99 0.30 22.88
#